data_AF-A0A0F9IXI4-F1
#
_entry.id   AF-A0A0F9IXI4-F1
#
_cell.length_a   1.000
_cell.length_b   1.000
_cell.length_c   1.000
_cell.angle_alpha   90.00
_cell.angle_beta   90.00
_cell.angle_gamma   90.00
#
_symmetry.space_group_name_H-M   'P 1'
#
loop_
_entity.id
_entity.type
_entity.pdbx_description
1 polymer ?
#
loop_
_entity_poly.entity_id
_entity_poly.type
_entity_poly.pdbx_seq_one_letter_code
_entity_poly.pdbx_strand_id
1 'polypeptide(L)'
;MPIKEIFLDLDDVLNKFTMQALMEVGCVVNRSDPMSSFDPAWKFNIIKAANELNPCRIFIAKRFWRSFSKFFWASLPRSDEFDFLLEKSIELVGKDNITILSSPTEDPACVAG
;
A
#
# COMPACT_ATOMS: atom_id res chain seq x y z
N MET A 1 -1.31 21.13 23.82
CA MET A 1 0.03 21.22 23.21
C MET A 1 -0.15 21.31 21.71
N PRO A 2 0.56 22.20 21.00
CA PRO A 2 0.54 22.19 19.55
C PRO A 2 1.20 20.90 19.03
N ILE A 3 0.63 20.31 17.97
CA ILE A 3 1.24 19.23 17.22
C ILE A 3 2.54 19.79 16.60
N LYS A 4 3.65 19.05 16.71
CA LYS A 4 4.95 19.51 16.21
C LYS A 4 5.37 18.86 14.91
N GLU A 5 5.02 17.59 14.73
CA GLU A 5 5.44 16.75 13.62
C GLU A 5 4.29 15.81 13.23
N ILE A 6 4.25 15.43 11.95
CA ILE A 6 3.29 14.46 11.41
C ILE A 6 4.07 13.37 10.66
N PHE A 7 3.74 12.11 10.97
CA PHE A 7 4.24 10.94 10.28
C PHE A 7 3.13 10.37 9.41
N LEU A 8 3.37 10.28 8.11
CA LEU A 8 2.44 9.70 7.15
C LEU A 8 2.95 8.34 6.74
N ASP A 9 2.12 7.32 6.93
CA ASP A 9 2.37 6.01 6.32
C ASP A 9 2.23 6.12 4.79
N LEU A 10 2.80 5.16 4.06
CA LEU A 10 2.82 5.18 2.60
C LEU A 10 1.71 4.31 2.01
N ASP A 11 1.69 3.02 2.37
CA ASP A 11 0.86 2.03 1.72
C ASP A 11 -0.60 2.12 2.19
N ASP A 12 -1.52 2.28 1.24
CA ASP A 12 -2.96 2.53 1.48
C ASP A 12 -3.29 3.79 2.30
N VAL A 13 -2.30 4.66 2.54
CA VAL A 13 -2.49 6.02 3.08
C VAL A 13 -2.17 7.08 2.03
N LEU A 14 -1.01 6.99 1.40
CA LEU A 14 -0.59 7.92 0.33
C LEU A 14 -0.68 7.28 -1.06
N ASN A 15 -0.78 5.97 -1.16
CA ASN A 15 -0.96 5.25 -2.42
C ASN A 15 -2.12 4.24 -2.32
N LYS A 16 -2.46 3.55 -3.42
CA LYS A 16 -3.47 2.47 -3.43
C LYS A 16 -2.81 1.08 -3.52
N PHE A 17 -1.91 0.76 -2.59
CA PHE A 17 -1.11 -0.45 -2.62
C PHE A 17 -1.93 -1.75 -2.66
N THR A 18 -2.83 -2.01 -1.71
CA THR A 18 -3.39 -3.35 -1.50
C THR A 18 -4.10 -3.88 -2.76
N MET A 19 -4.97 -3.07 -3.35
CA MET A 19 -5.73 -3.54 -4.52
C MET A 19 -4.86 -3.67 -5.77
N GLN A 20 -3.84 -2.81 -5.93
CA GLN A 20 -2.90 -2.94 -7.04
C GLN A 20 -2.04 -4.20 -6.89
N ALA A 21 -1.57 -4.48 -5.67
CA ALA A 21 -0.80 -5.68 -5.37
C ALA A 21 -1.61 -6.96 -5.65
N LEU A 22 -2.88 -7.00 -5.25
CA LEU A 22 -3.77 -8.13 -5.54
C LEU A 22 -3.99 -8.31 -7.04
N MET A 23 -4.21 -7.23 -7.80
CA MET A 23 -4.33 -7.29 -9.26
C MET A 23 -3.05 -7.76 -9.94
N GLU A 24 -1.88 -7.27 -9.51
CA GLU A 24 -0.56 -7.61 -10.06
C GLU A 24 -0.26 -9.11 -9.92
N VAL A 25 -0.58 -9.71 -8.76
CA VAL A 25 -0.38 -11.16 -8.56
C VAL A 25 -1.46 -12.02 -9.23
N GLY A 26 -2.40 -11.39 -9.95
CA GLY A 26 -3.43 -12.05 -10.75
C GLY A 26 -4.66 -12.50 -9.96
N CYS A 27 -4.97 -11.84 -8.84
CA CYS A 27 -6.22 -12.10 -8.12
C CYS A 27 -7.43 -11.63 -8.93
N VAL A 28 -8.56 -12.31 -8.74
CA VAL A 28 -9.82 -11.93 -9.38
C VAL A 28 -10.44 -10.77 -8.61
N VAL A 29 -10.19 -9.55 -9.08
CA VAL A 29 -10.67 -8.29 -8.46
C VAL A 29 -11.61 -7.56 -9.43
N ASN A 30 -12.73 -7.07 -8.92
CA ASN A 30 -13.63 -6.19 -9.66
C ASN A 30 -12.92 -4.85 -9.97
N ARG A 31 -12.54 -4.61 -11.23
CA ARG A 31 -11.78 -3.41 -11.59
C ARG A 31 -12.58 -2.11 -11.49
N SER A 32 -13.91 -2.16 -11.62
CA SER A 32 -14.76 -0.98 -11.46
C SER A 32 -15.01 -0.60 -10.01
N ASP A 33 -14.92 -1.58 -9.10
CA ASP A 33 -15.01 -1.38 -7.65
C ASP A 33 -14.09 -2.37 -6.94
N PRO A 34 -12.77 -2.09 -6.87
CA PRO A 34 -11.81 -3.03 -6.31
C PRO A 34 -12.10 -3.41 -4.86
N MET A 35 -12.56 -2.45 -4.06
CA MET A 35 -12.83 -2.66 -2.64
C MET A 35 -13.99 -3.63 -2.40
N SER A 36 -14.95 -3.74 -3.33
CA SER A 36 -16.01 -4.77 -3.24
C SER A 36 -15.48 -6.20 -3.22
N SER A 37 -14.26 -6.43 -3.71
CA SER A 37 -13.62 -7.75 -3.70
C SER A 37 -12.86 -8.03 -2.42
N PHE A 38 -12.67 -7.04 -1.55
CA PHE A 38 -11.90 -7.19 -0.31
C PHE A 38 -12.81 -7.51 0.87
N ASP A 39 -12.59 -8.65 1.54
CA ASP A 39 -13.30 -8.98 2.77
C ASP A 39 -12.59 -8.34 3.98
N PRO A 40 -13.27 -7.45 4.74
CA PRO A 40 -12.71 -6.83 5.94
C PRO A 40 -12.23 -7.84 7.00
N ALA A 41 -12.73 -9.08 7.00
CA ALA A 41 -12.27 -10.14 7.89
C ALA A 41 -10.81 -10.56 7.64
N TRP A 42 -10.22 -10.20 6.49
CA TRP A 42 -8.79 -10.41 6.22
C TRP A 42 -7.89 -9.39 6.91
N LYS A 43 -8.44 -8.25 7.33
CA LYS A 43 -7.72 -7.16 8.01
C LYS A 43 -6.48 -6.76 7.18
N PHE A 44 -5.32 -6.60 7.81
CA PHE A 44 -4.06 -6.26 7.14
C PHE A 44 -3.37 -7.47 6.44
N ASN A 45 -3.95 -8.66 6.49
CA ASN A 45 -3.29 -9.87 5.96
C ASN A 45 -3.53 -10.01 4.45
N ILE A 46 -2.74 -9.28 3.66
CA ILE A 46 -2.83 -9.29 2.20
C ILE A 46 -2.53 -10.67 1.58
N ILE A 47 -1.71 -11.50 2.23
CA ILE A 47 -1.42 -12.86 1.75
C ILE A 47 -2.66 -13.74 1.88
N LYS A 48 -3.42 -13.58 2.98
CA LYS A 48 -4.71 -14.24 3.13
C LYS A 48 -5.68 -13.78 2.03
N ALA A 49 -5.80 -12.46 1.83
CA ALA A 49 -6.63 -11.91 0.75
C ALA A 49 -6.26 -12.49 -0.63
N ALA A 50 -4.97 -12.56 -0.94
CA ALA A 50 -4.48 -13.12 -2.20
C ALA A 50 -4.83 -14.60 -2.36
N ASN A 51 -4.75 -15.39 -1.28
CA ASN A 51 -5.10 -16.81 -1.30
C ASN A 51 -6.61 -17.06 -1.46
N GLU A 52 -7.45 -16.19 -0.90
CA GLU A 52 -8.91 -16.30 -1.03
C GLU A 52 -9.39 -15.82 -2.42
N LEU A 53 -8.69 -14.85 -3.03
CA LEU A 53 -9.06 -14.25 -4.32
C LEU A 53 -8.39 -14.89 -5.54
N ASN A 54 -7.42 -15.80 -5.34
CA ASN A 54 -6.72 -16.45 -6.44
C ASN A 54 -6.99 -17.97 -6.46
N PRO A 55 -7.84 -18.47 -7.38
CA PRO A 55 -8.20 -19.88 -7.42
C PRO A 55 -7.06 -20.79 -7.92
N CYS A 56 -6.02 -20.21 -8.53
CA CYS A 56 -5.00 -20.95 -9.26
C CYS A 56 -3.64 -20.99 -8.53
N ARG A 57 -3.45 -20.17 -7.50
CA ARG A 57 -2.14 -19.98 -6.86
C ARG A 57 -2.29 -19.85 -5.35
N ILE A 58 -1.48 -20.62 -4.64
CA ILE A 58 -1.25 -20.43 -3.20
C ILE A 58 0.01 -19.58 -3.02
N PHE A 59 -0.15 -18.49 -2.29
CA PHE A 59 0.87 -17.54 -1.89
C PHE A 59 1.36 -17.83 -0.48
N ILE A 60 2.68 -17.90 -0.34
CA ILE A 60 3.40 -17.72 0.91
C ILE A 60 4.07 -16.35 0.89
N ALA A 61 4.36 -15.77 2.06
CA ALA A 61 4.88 -14.41 2.19
C ALA A 61 6.05 -14.11 1.24
N LYS A 62 7.10 -14.94 1.28
CA LYS A 62 8.29 -14.77 0.44
C LYS A 62 7.98 -14.75 -1.06
N ARG A 63 7.03 -15.56 -1.53
CA ARG A 63 6.66 -15.63 -2.95
C ARG A 63 5.80 -14.43 -3.35
N PHE A 64 4.89 -14.02 -2.47
CA PHE A 64 4.04 -12.86 -2.67
C PHE A 64 4.89 -11.60 -2.86
N TRP A 65 5.75 -11.28 -1.90
CA TRP A 65 6.56 -10.05 -1.92
C TRP A 65 7.56 -9.98 -3.08
N ARG A 66 8.11 -11.12 -3.50
CA ARG A 66 8.99 -11.21 -4.68
C ARG A 66 8.29 -11.01 -6.02
N SER A 67 6.96 -10.91 -6.02
CA SER A 67 6.20 -10.66 -7.25
C SER A 67 6.23 -9.18 -7.67
N PHE A 68 6.68 -8.28 -6.78
CA PHE A 68 6.66 -6.84 -7.02
C PHE A 68 8.03 -6.33 -7.42
N SER A 69 8.14 -5.79 -8.63
CA SER A 69 9.36 -5.14 -9.11
C SER A 69 9.49 -3.72 -8.59
N LYS A 70 10.69 -3.11 -8.71
CA LYS A 70 10.87 -1.66 -8.48
C LYS A 70 9.90 -0.81 -9.31
N PHE A 71 9.58 -1.24 -10.52
CA PHE A 71 8.63 -0.54 -11.39
C PHE A 71 7.21 -0.57 -10.80
N PHE A 72 6.77 -1.71 -10.27
CA PHE A 72 5.47 -1.82 -9.59
C PHE A 72 5.36 -0.77 -8.48
N TRP A 73 6.32 -0.75 -7.55
CA TRP A 73 6.34 0.19 -6.42
C TRP A 73 6.34 1.65 -6.87
N ALA A 74 7.13 1.98 -7.90
CA ALA A 74 7.19 3.34 -8.43
C ALA A 74 5.92 3.75 -9.23
N SER A 75 5.13 2.79 -9.68
CA SER A 75 3.92 3.02 -10.48
C SER A 75 2.63 3.08 -9.67
N LEU A 76 2.70 2.87 -8.35
CA LEU A 76 1.51 2.87 -7.51
C LEU A 76 0.75 4.21 -7.62
N PRO A 77 -0.56 4.18 -7.93
CA PRO A 77 -1.35 5.39 -7.99
C PRO A 77 -1.50 5.98 -6.59
N ARG A 78 -1.60 7.31 -6.52
CA ARG A 78 -1.89 8.03 -5.27
C ARG A 78 -3.24 7.61 -4.70
N SER A 79 -3.37 7.64 -3.38
CA SER A 79 -4.67 7.55 -2.71
C SER A 79 -5.54 8.75 -3.08
N ASP A 80 -6.86 8.61 -2.91
CA ASP A 80 -7.79 9.71 -3.18
C ASP A 80 -7.61 10.84 -2.15
N GLU A 81 -7.09 10.51 -0.97
CA GLU A 81 -6.82 11.41 0.15
C GLU A 81 -5.43 12.07 0.08
N PHE A 82 -4.56 11.67 -0.85
CA PHE A 82 -3.15 12.09 -0.88
C PHE A 82 -2.98 13.61 -0.79
N ASP A 83 -3.62 14.35 -1.70
CA ASP A 83 -3.43 15.80 -1.79
C ASP A 83 -3.99 16.49 -0.52
N PHE A 84 -5.15 16.05 -0.04
CA PHE A 84 -5.74 16.56 1.20
C PHE A 84 -4.85 16.32 2.42
N LEU A 85 -4.34 15.09 2.60
CA LEU A 85 -3.49 14.74 3.73
C LEU A 85 -2.19 15.54 3.72
N LEU A 86 -1.56 15.67 2.55
CA LEU A 86 -0.31 16.40 2.41
C LEU A 86 -0.51 17.90 2.66
N GLU A 87 -1.51 18.52 2.02
CA GLU A 87 -1.82 19.94 2.20
C GLU A 87 -2.16 20.27 3.66
N LYS A 88 -3.04 19.47 4.28
CA LYS A 88 -3.41 19.70 5.68
C LYS A 88 -2.26 19.47 6.64
N SER A 89 -1.39 18.50 6.37
CA SER A 89 -0.19 18.31 7.18
C SER A 89 0.75 19.51 7.08
N ILE A 90 0.92 20.07 5.88
CA ILE A 90 1.75 21.26 5.67
C ILE A 90 1.17 22.48 6.39
N GLU A 91 -0.14 22.68 6.32
CA GLU A 91 -0.81 23.77 7.06
C GLU A 91 -0.61 23.66 8.59
N LEU A 92 -0.64 22.44 9.12
CA LEU A 92 -0.60 22.20 10.57
C LEU A 92 0.79 22.30 11.18
N VAL A 93 1.80 21.72 10.53
CA VAL A 93 3.15 21.60 11.09
C VAL A 93 4.25 22.20 10.22
N GLY A 94 3.94 22.64 9.00
CA GLY A 94 4.95 23.07 8.02
C GLY A 94 5.64 21.89 7.34
N LYS A 95 6.10 22.10 6.10
CA LYS A 95 6.66 21.05 5.25
C LYS A 95 7.83 20.29 5.89
N ASP A 96 8.69 21.00 6.61
CA ASP A 96 9.92 20.42 7.19
C ASP A 96 9.64 19.51 8.40
N ASN A 97 8.41 19.48 8.91
CA ASN A 97 7.99 18.66 10.04
C ASN A 97 7.08 17.49 9.63
N ILE A 98 7.10 17.12 8.34
CA ILE A 98 6.36 15.97 7.81
C ILE A 98 7.36 14.90 7.39
N THR A 99 7.17 13.68 7.87
CA THR A 99 8.00 12.52 7.53
C THR A 99 7.13 11.42 6.94
N ILE A 100 7.55 10.83 5.82
CA ILE A 100 6.98 9.57 5.34
C ILE A 100 7.63 8.45 6.15
N LEU A 101 6.82 7.68 6.86
CA LEU A 101 7.25 6.57 7.70
C LEU A 101 6.68 5.27 7.15
N SER A 102 7.49 4.51 6.42
CA SER A 102 7.09 3.26 5.77
C SER A 102 8.05 2.12 6.13
N SER A 103 7.57 0.88 6.02
CA SER A 103 8.36 -0.33 6.24
C SER A 103 8.70 -0.98 4.91
N PRO A 104 9.99 -1.21 4.59
CA PRO A 104 10.35 -1.91 3.37
C PRO A 104 9.89 -3.37 3.43
N THR A 105 9.60 -3.96 2.28
CA THR A 105 9.44 -5.41 2.21
C THR A 105 10.78 -6.11 2.43
N GLU A 106 10.73 -7.41 2.76
CA GLU A 106 11.94 -8.23 2.97
C GLU A 106 12.75 -8.49 1.68
N ASP A 107 12.37 -7.93 0.53
CA ASP A 107 13.17 -8.02 -0.68
C ASP A 107 14.42 -7.14 -0.57
N PRO A 108 15.65 -7.67 -0.76
CA PRO A 108 16.88 -6.89 -0.71
C PRO A 108 16.89 -5.66 -1.62
N ALA A 109 16.18 -5.70 -2.76
CA ALA A 109 16.08 -4.56 -3.67
C ALA A 109 15.21 -3.42 -3.11
N CYS A 110 14.27 -3.71 -2.21
CA CYS A 110 13.44 -2.72 -1.53
C CYS A 110 14.18 -1.99 -0.40
N VAL A 111 15.25 -2.58 0.15
CA VAL A 111 16.07 -1.98 1.22
C VAL A 111 17.14 -1.03 0.66
N ALA A 112 17.43 -1.10 -0.64
CA ALA A 112 18.54 -0.37 -1.26
C ALA A 112 18.26 1.11 -1.60
N GLY A 113 16.99 1.56 -1.53
CA GLY A 113 16.57 2.92 -1.96
C GLY A 113 16.42 3.05 -3.47
#